data_AF-A0A8X7CDC9-F1
#
_entry.id   AF-A0A8X7CDC9-F1
#
_cell.length_a   1.000
_cell.length_b   1.000
_cell.length_c   1.000
_cell.angle_alpha   90.00
_cell.angle_beta   90.00
_cell.angle_gamma   90.00
#
_symmetry.space_group_name_H-M   'P 1'
#
loop_
_entity.id
_entity.type
_entity.pdbx_description
1 polymer ?
#
loop_
_entity_poly.entity_id
_entity_poly.type
_entity_poly.pdbx_seq_one_letter_code
_entity_poly.pdbx_strand_id
1 'polypeptide(L)'
;MSIDLSALATNAKKLDEYIDKNEKQERDRKDEQLYGIIERKVKKEEHKREKPRGQDGTLKKCKRLFKEGASPEVLTKLEESLRGQEKYYRYYVQCFLPVLDKAIERSKKISNETKERVKQAISEITYNSKYCNQNDRRNSEAESGYGSDVEDDHKVEISNEITNSNALLLKAIKNGNNRKFKKYLKDCTDISSIKDEKGNNILHLIASLEKKQKLKFLGTLIKTVTEKDLAQLVDSKNSKSQDALQVALINKITKEKHESHTIQDNDNTLKFLTKLLEHGASSDNLELSTKELQGLKEEQKTYYRNFLEKLAEQGKKSKLKPEIRVNTEAKIKEIIPHTINTPDSNDNYQLHLAIKNNDKELFEELLQKGTDISLKDGEGNNALHLIVTKLEREQRLKFLSISLEVDQKEQFIKAVNDKNDNEQTPLHRLLQHIKEKNEDRSCTD
;
A
#
# COMPACT_ATOMS: atom_id res chain seq x y z
N MET A 1 -9.90 -22.48 79.69
CA MET A 1 -9.23 -23.04 78.51
C MET A 1 -8.51 -21.91 77.79
N SER A 2 -7.19 -21.83 77.91
CA SER A 2 -6.38 -20.83 77.19
C SER A 2 -6.27 -21.30 75.73
N ILE A 3 -6.77 -20.52 74.78
CA ILE A 3 -6.63 -20.81 73.36
C ILE A 3 -5.22 -20.40 72.96
N ASP A 4 -4.39 -21.36 72.57
CA ASP A 4 -3.03 -21.11 72.12
C ASP A 4 -3.04 -20.45 70.72
N LEU A 5 -2.95 -19.13 70.72
CA LEU A 5 -2.92 -18.28 69.51
C LEU A 5 -1.75 -18.64 68.57
N SER A 6 -0.66 -19.20 69.11
CA SER A 6 0.50 -19.60 68.31
C SER A 6 0.22 -20.86 67.47
N ALA A 7 -0.54 -21.80 68.01
CA ALA A 7 -0.99 -23.00 67.31
C ALA A 7 -1.99 -22.66 66.18
N LEU A 8 -2.88 -21.68 66.41
CA LEU A 8 -3.84 -21.19 65.42
C LEU A 8 -3.14 -20.51 64.22
N ALA A 9 -2.15 -19.65 64.48
CA ALA A 9 -1.37 -19.00 63.43
C ALA A 9 -0.52 -20.00 62.61
N THR A 10 0.02 -21.03 63.27
CA THR A 10 0.79 -22.09 62.62
C THR A 10 -0.10 -22.97 61.73
N ASN A 11 -1.32 -23.27 62.18
CA ASN A 11 -2.29 -24.05 61.39
C ASN A 11 -2.84 -23.24 60.20
N ALA A 12 -3.02 -21.92 60.34
CA ALA A 12 -3.40 -21.05 59.23
C ALA A 12 -2.32 -21.03 58.14
N LYS A 13 -1.04 -20.86 58.51
CA LYS A 13 0.07 -20.92 57.54
C LYS A 13 0.16 -22.27 56.83
N LYS A 14 0.00 -23.37 57.56
CA LYS A 14 -0.04 -24.72 56.94
C LYS A 14 -1.22 -24.86 55.98
N LEU A 15 -2.39 -24.32 56.34
CA LEU A 15 -3.58 -24.37 55.49
C LEU A 15 -3.36 -23.56 54.20
N ASP A 16 -2.77 -22.36 54.29
CA ASP A 16 -2.41 -21.54 53.12
C ASP A 16 -1.42 -22.28 52.21
N GLU A 17 -0.37 -22.90 52.78
CA GLU A 17 0.57 -23.74 52.02
C GLU A 17 -0.11 -24.93 51.32
N TYR A 18 -1.09 -25.57 51.97
CA TYR A 18 -1.88 -26.65 51.38
C TYR A 18 -2.81 -26.16 50.27
N ILE A 19 -3.41 -24.97 50.41
CA ILE A 19 -4.25 -24.33 49.40
C ILE A 19 -3.40 -23.99 48.17
N ASP A 20 -2.26 -23.33 48.35
CA ASP A 20 -1.33 -22.97 47.27
C ASP A 20 -0.85 -24.20 46.50
N LYS A 21 -0.54 -25.29 47.22
CA LYS A 21 -0.11 -26.56 46.62
C LYS A 21 -1.23 -27.20 45.79
N ASN A 22 -2.47 -27.17 46.29
CA ASN A 22 -3.63 -27.70 45.57
C ASN A 22 -3.98 -26.84 44.34
N GLU A 23 -3.92 -25.51 44.45
CA GLU A 23 -4.14 -24.60 43.31
C GLU A 23 -3.08 -24.76 42.23
N LYS A 24 -1.83 -24.94 42.62
CA LYS A 24 -0.74 -25.26 41.69
C LYS A 24 -0.97 -26.59 40.99
N GLN A 25 -1.32 -27.64 41.74
CA GLN A 25 -1.62 -28.96 41.18
C GLN A 25 -2.80 -28.93 40.19
N GLU A 26 -3.84 -28.16 40.49
CA GLU A 26 -4.98 -27.96 39.58
C GLU A 26 -4.60 -27.17 38.33
N ARG A 27 -3.68 -26.20 38.45
CA ARG A 27 -3.13 -25.46 37.31
C ARG A 27 -2.29 -26.38 36.41
N ASP A 28 -1.40 -27.17 37.00
CA ASP A 28 -0.54 -28.11 36.30
C ASP A 28 -1.37 -29.14 35.51
N ARG A 29 -2.46 -29.65 36.11
CA ARG A 29 -3.42 -30.54 35.41
C ARG A 29 -4.05 -29.88 34.19
N LYS A 30 -4.44 -28.60 34.29
CA LYS A 30 -5.02 -27.85 33.16
C LYS A 30 -4.00 -27.59 32.08
N ASP A 31 -2.75 -27.35 32.45
CA ASP A 31 -1.64 -27.14 31.54
C ASP A 31 -1.31 -28.41 30.76
N GLU A 32 -1.28 -29.56 31.41
CA GLU A 32 -1.14 -30.88 30.77
C GLU A 32 -2.30 -31.18 29.81
N GLN A 33 -3.54 -30.88 30.23
CA GLN A 33 -4.71 -31.03 29.37
C GLN A 33 -4.64 -30.13 28.14
N LEU A 34 -4.20 -28.88 28.31
CA LEU A 34 -4.03 -27.92 27.22
C LEU A 34 -2.96 -28.41 26.25
N TYR A 35 -1.81 -28.83 26.78
CA TYR A 35 -0.70 -29.39 26.02
C TYR A 35 -1.17 -30.56 25.15
N GLY A 36 -1.76 -31.59 25.77
CA GLY A 36 -2.16 -32.81 25.06
C GLY A 36 -3.31 -32.60 24.06
N ILE A 37 -4.17 -31.59 24.25
CA ILE A 37 -5.24 -31.26 23.29
C ILE A 37 -4.66 -30.59 22.04
N ILE A 38 -3.71 -29.68 22.22
CA ILE A 38 -3.07 -28.98 21.09
C ILE A 38 -2.14 -29.93 20.36
N GLU A 39 -1.31 -30.69 21.07
CA GLU A 39 -0.39 -31.65 20.48
C GLU A 39 -1.10 -32.68 19.59
N ARG A 40 -2.17 -33.32 20.10
CA ARG A 40 -2.98 -34.26 19.30
C ARG A 40 -3.61 -33.62 18.08
N LYS A 41 -3.98 -32.34 18.18
CA LYS A 41 -4.52 -31.61 17.03
C LYS A 41 -3.44 -31.35 15.99
N VAL A 42 -2.24 -30.96 16.40
CA VAL A 42 -1.13 -30.60 15.53
C VAL A 42 -0.52 -31.84 14.87
N LYS A 43 -0.30 -32.92 15.62
CA LYS A 43 0.33 -34.18 15.17
C LYS A 43 -0.59 -35.12 14.37
N LYS A 44 -1.75 -34.65 13.91
CA LYS A 44 -2.66 -35.48 13.12
C LYS A 44 -2.07 -35.77 11.73
N GLU A 45 -2.01 -37.03 11.32
CA GLU A 45 -1.33 -37.48 10.08
C GLU A 45 -1.84 -36.76 8.81
N GLU A 46 -3.15 -36.59 8.71
CA GLU A 46 -3.82 -35.85 7.64
C GLU A 46 -4.70 -34.72 8.19
N HIS A 47 -4.35 -33.49 7.80
CA HIS A 47 -5.21 -32.33 7.97
C HIS A 47 -6.08 -32.19 6.72
N LYS A 48 -7.38 -32.51 6.82
CA LYS A 48 -8.35 -32.33 5.70
C LYS A 48 -8.42 -30.89 5.14
N ARG A 49 -7.79 -29.91 5.81
CA ARG A 49 -7.78 -28.48 5.49
C ARG A 49 -6.52 -27.80 6.00
N GLU A 50 -6.08 -26.74 5.31
CA GLU A 50 -4.90 -25.93 5.68
C GLU A 50 -5.03 -25.23 7.04
N LYS A 51 -6.25 -24.82 7.46
CA LYS A 51 -6.49 -24.09 8.72
C LYS A 51 -7.59 -24.74 9.58
N PRO A 52 -7.44 -24.78 10.93
CA PRO A 52 -8.51 -25.24 11.83
C PRO A 52 -9.72 -24.30 11.80
N ARG A 53 -10.96 -24.83 11.80
CA ARG A 53 -12.20 -24.02 11.80
C ARG A 53 -12.50 -23.48 13.20
N GLY A 54 -13.15 -22.32 13.29
CA GLY A 54 -13.69 -21.78 14.55
C GLY A 54 -14.76 -22.63 15.24
N GLN A 55 -15.32 -23.64 14.55
CA GLN A 55 -16.25 -24.66 15.09
C GLN A 55 -15.54 -25.96 15.54
N ASP A 56 -14.21 -26.04 15.45
CA ASP A 56 -13.45 -27.20 15.89
C ASP A 56 -13.52 -27.36 17.42
N GLY A 57 -13.82 -28.57 17.89
CA GLY A 57 -13.92 -28.88 19.32
C GLY A 57 -12.64 -28.58 20.08
N THR A 58 -11.49 -28.64 19.41
CA THR A 58 -10.18 -28.29 19.99
C THR A 58 -10.14 -26.84 20.46
N LEU A 59 -10.49 -25.86 19.62
CA LEU A 59 -10.45 -24.44 19.99
C LEU A 59 -11.43 -24.13 21.13
N LYS A 60 -12.61 -24.78 21.14
CA LYS A 60 -13.58 -24.65 22.23
C LYS A 60 -13.02 -25.16 23.57
N LYS A 61 -12.22 -26.24 23.53
CA LYS A 61 -11.54 -26.78 24.71
C LYS A 61 -10.38 -25.89 25.15
N CYS A 62 -9.54 -25.39 24.24
CA CYS A 62 -8.46 -24.46 24.59
C CYS A 62 -9.00 -23.18 25.25
N LYS A 63 -10.07 -22.58 24.70
CA LYS A 63 -10.73 -21.42 25.33
C LYS A 63 -11.23 -21.69 26.75
N ARG A 64 -11.73 -22.91 26.99
CA ARG A 64 -12.22 -23.32 28.31
C ARG A 64 -11.05 -23.43 29.30
N LEU A 65 -9.96 -24.08 28.90
CA LEU A 65 -8.79 -24.25 29.74
C LEU A 65 -8.10 -22.91 30.06
N PHE A 66 -7.97 -22.00 29.09
CA PHE A 66 -7.49 -20.64 29.36
C PHE A 66 -8.43 -19.85 30.28
N LYS A 67 -9.75 -20.04 30.17
CA LYS A 67 -10.70 -19.46 31.12
C LYS A 67 -10.52 -20.03 32.53
N GLU A 68 -10.19 -21.31 32.64
CA GLU A 68 -10.02 -22.03 33.91
C GLU A 68 -8.62 -21.82 34.54
N GLY A 69 -7.75 -21.02 33.92
CA GLY A 69 -6.46 -20.62 34.47
C GLY A 69 -5.23 -21.36 33.93
N ALA A 70 -5.34 -22.05 32.79
CA ALA A 70 -4.18 -22.67 32.14
C ALA A 70 -3.13 -21.63 31.71
N SER A 71 -1.86 -21.95 31.91
CA SER A 71 -0.73 -21.08 31.61
C SER A 71 -0.48 -20.96 30.10
N PRO A 72 -0.29 -19.73 29.57
CA PRO A 72 0.14 -19.52 28.19
C PRO A 72 1.52 -20.11 27.86
N GLU A 73 2.37 -20.37 28.87
CA GLU A 73 3.69 -20.99 28.70
C GLU A 73 3.62 -22.39 28.07
N VAL A 74 2.46 -23.05 28.16
CA VAL A 74 2.19 -24.32 27.48
C VAL A 74 2.41 -24.20 25.96
N LEU A 75 2.12 -23.04 25.37
CA LEU A 75 2.30 -22.82 23.94
C LEU A 75 3.79 -22.83 23.55
N THR A 76 4.64 -22.25 24.40
CA THR A 76 6.09 -22.20 24.20
C THR A 76 6.72 -23.56 24.43
N LYS A 77 6.32 -24.27 25.50
CA LYS A 77 6.77 -25.66 25.74
C LYS A 77 6.42 -26.59 24.58
N LEU A 78 5.25 -26.42 23.99
CA LEU A 78 4.84 -27.21 22.83
C LEU A 78 5.63 -26.85 21.56
N GLU A 79 5.97 -25.57 21.37
CA GLU A 79 6.85 -25.12 20.29
C GLU A 79 8.21 -25.84 20.33
N GLU A 80 8.81 -25.89 21.53
CA GLU A 80 10.12 -26.52 21.76
C GLU A 80 10.09 -28.01 21.41
N SER A 81 9.04 -28.72 21.84
CA SER A 81 8.83 -30.14 21.54
C SER A 81 8.65 -30.42 20.03
N LEU A 82 8.09 -29.47 19.29
CA LEU A 82 7.79 -29.61 17.86
C LEU A 82 8.96 -29.21 16.95
N ARG A 83 9.97 -28.49 17.46
CA ARG A 83 11.07 -27.91 16.65
C ARG A 83 11.84 -28.95 15.81
N GLY A 84 11.93 -30.20 16.29
CA GLY A 84 12.54 -31.32 15.56
C GLY A 84 11.63 -32.03 14.55
N GLN A 85 10.36 -31.62 14.43
CA GLN A 85 9.35 -32.27 13.59
C GLN A 85 8.75 -31.25 12.60
N GLU A 86 9.50 -30.96 11.53
CA GLU A 86 9.24 -29.88 10.58
C GLU A 86 7.78 -29.75 10.10
N LYS A 87 7.16 -30.87 9.68
CA LYS A 87 5.75 -30.90 9.24
C LYS A 87 4.79 -30.36 10.30
N TYR A 88 4.96 -30.77 11.55
CA TYR A 88 4.08 -30.41 12.66
C TYR A 88 4.40 -29.02 13.21
N TYR A 89 5.68 -28.66 13.24
CA TYR A 89 6.13 -27.31 13.60
C TYR A 89 5.54 -26.25 12.67
N ARG A 90 5.63 -26.48 11.36
CA ARG A 90 5.05 -25.57 10.35
C ARG A 90 3.55 -25.40 10.54
N TYR A 91 2.81 -26.50 10.71
CA TYR A 91 1.36 -26.43 10.95
C TYR A 91 1.02 -25.69 12.25
N TYR A 92 1.79 -25.93 13.31
CA TYR A 92 1.58 -25.28 14.60
C TYR A 92 1.72 -23.76 14.49
N VAL A 93 2.83 -23.29 13.92
CA VAL A 93 3.15 -21.86 13.82
C VAL A 93 2.31 -21.14 12.76
N GLN A 94 2.20 -21.67 11.54
CA GLN A 94 1.54 -20.96 10.43
C GLN A 94 0.01 -21.14 10.41
N CYS A 95 -0.50 -22.26 10.94
CA CYS A 95 -1.92 -22.60 10.80
C CYS A 95 -2.69 -22.60 12.12
N PHE A 96 -2.13 -23.17 13.19
CA PHE A 96 -2.85 -23.34 14.46
C PHE A 96 -2.83 -22.08 15.34
N LEU A 97 -1.63 -21.55 15.64
CA LEU A 97 -1.47 -20.40 16.53
C LEU A 97 -2.24 -19.14 16.07
N PRO A 98 -2.23 -18.75 14.78
CA PRO A 98 -2.98 -17.57 14.33
C PRO A 98 -4.50 -17.71 14.46
N VAL A 99 -5.00 -18.95 14.40
CA VAL A 99 -6.43 -19.23 14.60
C VAL A 99 -6.76 -19.26 16.09
N LEU A 100 -5.88 -19.83 16.92
CA LEU A 100 -6.03 -19.85 18.37
C LEU A 100 -6.03 -18.42 18.94
N ASP A 101 -5.10 -17.58 18.51
CA ASP A 101 -4.97 -16.17 18.90
C ASP A 101 -6.29 -15.42 18.68
N LYS A 102 -6.79 -15.41 17.44
CA LYS A 102 -8.09 -14.83 17.07
C LYS A 102 -9.25 -15.42 17.87
N ALA A 103 -9.19 -16.72 18.18
CA ALA A 103 -10.25 -17.39 18.90
C ALA A 103 -10.30 -16.95 20.39
N ILE A 104 -9.15 -16.72 21.01
CA ILE A 104 -9.00 -16.26 22.40
C ILE A 104 -9.32 -14.78 22.51
N GLU A 105 -8.80 -13.96 21.59
CA GLU A 105 -9.08 -12.52 21.50
C GLU A 105 -10.60 -12.24 21.46
N ARG A 106 -11.33 -12.99 20.62
CA ARG A 106 -12.80 -12.89 20.47
C ARG A 106 -13.60 -13.41 21.68
N SER A 107 -12.97 -14.06 22.65
CA SER A 107 -13.68 -14.63 23.80
C SER A 107 -14.04 -13.55 24.82
N LYS A 108 -15.33 -13.34 25.06
CA LYS A 108 -15.81 -12.43 26.14
C LYS A 108 -15.63 -13.01 27.54
N LYS A 109 -15.26 -14.30 27.66
CA LYS A 109 -15.23 -15.05 28.94
C LYS A 109 -13.82 -15.23 29.50
N ILE A 110 -12.78 -14.82 28.78
CA ILE A 110 -11.36 -14.90 29.21
C ILE A 110 -10.94 -13.49 29.65
N SER A 111 -10.19 -13.37 30.75
CA SER A 111 -9.68 -12.10 31.25
C SER A 111 -8.72 -11.45 30.25
N ASN A 112 -8.63 -10.11 30.28
CA ASN A 112 -7.73 -9.38 29.38
C ASN A 112 -6.26 -9.73 29.63
N GLU A 113 -5.87 -9.90 30.90
CA GLU A 113 -4.52 -10.32 31.28
C GLU A 113 -4.13 -11.67 30.64
N THR A 114 -5.01 -12.68 30.69
CA THR A 114 -4.73 -13.97 30.04
C THR A 114 -4.65 -13.83 28.52
N LYS A 115 -5.47 -12.97 27.90
CA LYS A 115 -5.39 -12.72 26.45
C LYS A 115 -4.06 -12.09 26.04
N GLU A 116 -3.59 -11.10 26.79
CA GLU A 116 -2.31 -10.44 26.55
C GLU A 116 -1.15 -11.42 26.69
N ARG A 117 -1.13 -12.22 27.76
CA ARG A 117 -0.10 -13.24 27.97
C ARG A 117 -0.09 -14.31 26.87
N VAL A 118 -1.26 -14.72 26.37
CA VAL A 118 -1.37 -15.62 25.21
C VAL A 118 -0.81 -14.97 23.95
N LYS A 119 -1.21 -13.73 23.67
CA LYS A 119 -0.76 -12.99 22.49
C LYS A 119 0.75 -12.77 22.51
N GLN A 120 1.32 -12.49 23.68
CA GLN A 120 2.76 -12.36 23.88
C GLN A 120 3.46 -13.69 23.58
N ALA A 121 3.02 -14.80 24.19
CA ALA A 121 3.61 -16.12 23.94
C ALA A 121 3.56 -16.51 22.45
N ILE A 122 2.43 -16.25 21.77
CA ILE A 122 2.29 -16.51 20.33
C ILE A 122 3.24 -15.62 19.51
N SER A 123 3.38 -14.35 19.88
CA SER A 123 4.25 -13.40 19.18
C SER A 123 5.72 -13.81 19.32
N GLU A 124 6.15 -14.22 20.52
CA GLU A 124 7.52 -14.72 20.78
C GLU A 124 7.81 -15.98 19.96
N ILE A 125 6.88 -16.94 19.93
CA ILE A 125 7.00 -18.16 19.10
C ILE A 125 7.11 -17.81 17.60
N THR A 126 6.24 -16.90 17.14
CA THR A 126 6.16 -16.53 15.72
C THR A 126 7.41 -15.76 15.28
N TYR A 127 7.89 -14.82 16.11
CA TYR A 127 9.10 -14.03 15.86
C TYR A 127 10.35 -14.91 15.78
N ASN A 128 10.46 -15.92 16.64
CA ASN A 128 11.59 -16.84 16.69
C ASN A 128 11.51 -17.99 15.65
N SER A 129 10.43 -18.05 14.86
CA SER A 129 10.22 -19.12 13.89
C SER A 129 10.90 -18.83 12.54
N LYS A 130 11.63 -19.82 12.00
CA LYS A 130 12.27 -19.74 10.67
C LYS A 130 11.27 -19.68 9.51
N TYR A 131 9.99 -19.96 9.77
CA TYR A 131 8.92 -20.00 8.76
C TYR A 131 8.09 -18.71 8.71
N CYS A 132 8.51 -17.67 9.44
CA CYS A 132 7.83 -16.39 9.48
C CYS A 132 8.48 -15.29 8.62
N ASN A 133 9.49 -15.63 7.83
CA ASN A 133 10.00 -14.76 6.78
C ASN A 133 9.92 -15.47 5.41
N GLN A 134 9.24 -14.80 4.48
CA GLN A 134 8.97 -15.19 3.10
C GLN A 134 7.74 -16.09 2.86
N ASN A 135 6.78 -15.52 2.13
CA ASN A 135 5.74 -16.19 1.35
C ASN A 135 4.60 -16.87 2.12
N ASP A 136 3.54 -16.10 2.43
CA ASP A 136 2.14 -16.56 2.27
C ASP A 136 1.18 -15.36 2.22
N ARG A 137 1.30 -14.58 1.12
CA ARG A 137 0.22 -13.74 0.57
C ARG A 137 -0.49 -14.43 -0.60
N ARG A 138 -0.45 -15.76 -0.66
CA ARG A 138 -1.31 -16.55 -1.56
C ARG A 138 -2.24 -17.36 -0.67
N ASN A 139 -3.53 -17.38 -1.03
CA ASN A 139 -4.64 -18.07 -0.34
C ASN A 139 -5.28 -17.35 0.86
N SER A 140 -6.03 -16.27 0.57
CA SER A 140 -7.44 -16.15 1.00
C SER A 140 -8.16 -15.06 0.20
N GLU A 141 -8.24 -15.25 -1.11
CA GLU A 141 -9.38 -14.78 -1.88
C GLU A 141 -10.55 -15.74 -1.58
N ALA A 142 -11.15 -15.53 -0.42
CA ALA A 142 -12.48 -16.03 -0.14
C ALA A 142 -13.15 -15.00 0.76
N GLU A 143 -14.23 -14.44 0.24
CA GLU A 143 -15.14 -13.58 0.96
C GLU A 143 -15.40 -14.10 2.37
N SER A 144 -14.97 -13.32 3.37
CA SER A 144 -15.74 -13.21 4.60
C SER A 144 -15.64 -11.77 5.07
N GLY A 145 -16.79 -11.10 5.03
CA GLY A 145 -16.99 -9.81 5.65
C GLY A 145 -16.75 -9.86 7.15
N TYR A 146 -16.75 -8.66 7.74
CA TYR A 146 -16.51 -8.35 9.15
C TYR A 146 -15.03 -8.21 9.52
N GLY A 147 -14.51 -6.99 9.29
CA GLY A 147 -13.34 -6.49 9.98
C GLY A 147 -13.63 -6.37 11.48
N SER A 148 -12.74 -6.93 12.31
CA SER A 148 -12.80 -6.83 13.76
C SER A 148 -12.17 -5.53 14.23
N ASP A 149 -12.97 -4.72 14.93
CA ASP A 149 -12.50 -3.64 15.79
C ASP A 149 -11.91 -4.26 17.06
N VAL A 150 -10.66 -3.91 17.40
CA VAL A 150 -10.12 -4.06 18.75
C VAL A 150 -9.62 -2.69 19.20
N GLU A 151 -10.13 -2.27 20.35
CA GLU A 151 -9.85 -1.02 21.03
C GLU A 151 -8.58 -1.19 21.87
N ASP A 152 -7.55 -0.39 21.59
CA ASP A 152 -6.58 -0.01 22.62
C ASP A 152 -7.11 1.25 23.30
N ASP A 153 -7.37 1.13 24.60
CA ASP A 153 -7.54 2.21 25.54
C ASP A 153 -6.38 2.14 26.52
N HIS A 154 -5.40 3.02 26.36
CA HIS A 154 -4.46 3.40 27.41
C HIS A 154 -4.47 4.92 27.57
N LYS A 155 -4.64 5.31 28.83
CA LYS A 155 -4.61 6.66 29.41
C LYS A 155 -3.52 7.54 28.82
N VAL A 156 -3.88 8.78 28.45
CA VAL A 156 -3.01 9.95 28.60
C VAL A 156 -3.87 11.13 29.08
N GLU A 157 -3.22 11.94 29.89
CA GLU A 157 -3.68 12.99 30.81
C GLU A 157 -4.63 14.06 30.25
N ILE A 158 -5.37 14.62 31.20
CA ILE A 158 -6.26 15.76 31.06
C ILE A 158 -5.42 17.01 30.79
N SER A 159 -5.50 17.54 29.57
CA SER A 159 -5.56 18.99 29.30
C SER A 159 -6.06 19.26 27.88
N ASN A 160 -7.01 20.17 27.75
CA ASN A 160 -7.62 20.73 26.53
C ASN A 160 -8.66 19.86 25.78
N GLU A 161 -9.92 19.97 26.20
CA GLU A 161 -11.07 19.21 25.68
C GLU A 161 -11.43 19.46 24.21
N ILE A 162 -11.03 20.60 23.61
CA ILE A 162 -11.31 20.89 22.18
C ILE A 162 -10.19 20.37 21.26
N THR A 163 -8.96 20.21 21.77
CA THR A 163 -7.83 19.64 20.99
C THR A 163 -7.78 18.11 21.05
N ASN A 164 -8.32 17.49 22.11
CA ASN A 164 -8.25 16.04 22.29
C ASN A 164 -9.17 15.29 21.31
N SER A 165 -10.40 15.77 21.08
CA SER A 165 -11.35 15.10 20.15
C SER A 165 -10.84 15.07 18.70
N ASN A 166 -10.28 16.18 18.22
CA ASN A 166 -9.70 16.29 16.89
C ASN A 166 -8.47 15.39 16.74
N ALA A 167 -7.59 15.36 17.75
CA ALA A 167 -6.44 14.45 17.78
C ALA A 167 -6.87 12.97 17.78
N LEU A 168 -7.92 12.62 18.53
CA LEU A 168 -8.48 11.26 18.56
C LEU A 168 -9.10 10.86 17.22
N LEU A 169 -9.77 11.79 16.52
CA LEU A 169 -10.31 11.57 15.18
C LEU A 169 -9.20 11.26 14.17
N LEU A 170 -8.15 12.10 14.11
CA LEU A 170 -7.01 11.88 13.23
C LEU A 170 -6.25 10.58 13.56
N LYS A 171 -6.09 10.27 14.86
CA LYS A 171 -5.49 9.02 15.32
C LYS A 171 -6.31 7.79 14.91
N ALA A 172 -7.65 7.88 14.96
CA ALA A 172 -8.52 6.79 14.51
C ALA A 172 -8.37 6.49 13.02
N ILE A 173 -8.16 7.53 12.18
CA ILE A 173 -7.88 7.35 10.75
C ILE A 173 -6.51 6.68 10.57
N LYS A 174 -5.45 7.23 11.18
CA LYS A 174 -4.09 6.68 11.09
C LYS A 174 -4.02 5.20 11.52
N ASN A 175 -4.81 4.82 12.52
CA ASN A 175 -4.88 3.44 13.01
C ASN A 175 -5.86 2.53 12.20
N GLY A 176 -6.51 3.05 11.17
CA GLY A 176 -7.49 2.30 10.37
C GLY A 176 -8.76 1.89 11.11
N ASN A 177 -9.05 2.51 12.27
CA ASN A 177 -10.21 2.19 13.10
C ASN A 177 -11.46 3.00 12.68
N ASN A 178 -12.20 2.48 11.69
CA ASN A 178 -13.40 3.15 11.15
C ASN A 178 -14.51 3.30 12.21
N ARG A 179 -14.60 2.41 13.22
CA ARG A 179 -15.62 2.53 14.26
C ARG A 179 -15.35 3.73 15.16
N LYS A 180 -14.12 3.88 15.67
CA LYS A 180 -13.70 5.07 16.43
C LYS A 180 -13.82 6.33 15.57
N PHE A 181 -13.39 6.28 14.30
CA PHE A 181 -13.57 7.37 13.34
C PHE A 181 -15.03 7.80 13.21
N LYS A 182 -15.95 6.87 12.96
CA LYS A 182 -17.38 7.17 12.83
C LYS A 182 -17.97 7.76 14.11
N LYS A 183 -17.53 7.30 15.28
CA LYS A 183 -17.96 7.84 16.58
C LYS A 183 -17.53 9.30 16.70
N TYR A 184 -16.23 9.56 16.61
CA TYR A 184 -15.67 10.91 16.76
C TYR A 184 -16.14 11.88 15.68
N LEU A 185 -16.39 11.39 14.46
CA LEU A 185 -16.90 12.21 13.36
C LEU A 185 -18.31 12.76 13.65
N LYS A 186 -19.15 12.02 14.38
CA LYS A 186 -20.50 12.50 14.76
C LYS A 186 -20.46 13.57 15.83
N ASP A 187 -19.45 13.53 16.68
CA ASP A 187 -19.28 14.45 17.80
C ASP A 187 -18.54 15.74 17.35
N CYS A 188 -18.18 15.84 16.07
CA CYS A 188 -17.42 16.94 15.50
C CYS A 188 -18.34 17.97 14.83
N THR A 189 -18.17 19.25 15.19
CA THR A 189 -18.97 20.38 14.68
C THR A 189 -18.32 21.12 13.52
N ASP A 190 -16.99 21.17 13.45
CA ASP A 190 -16.24 21.78 12.34
C ASP A 190 -15.13 20.84 11.89
N ILE A 191 -15.40 20.15 10.78
CA ILE A 191 -14.53 19.13 10.21
C ILE A 191 -13.44 19.76 9.33
N SER A 192 -13.71 20.95 8.79
CA SER A 192 -12.86 21.64 7.81
C SER A 192 -11.55 22.18 8.42
N SER A 193 -11.59 22.58 9.70
CA SER A 193 -10.43 23.10 10.44
C SER A 193 -9.50 22.00 10.95
N ILE A 194 -9.91 20.74 10.93
CA ILE A 194 -9.13 19.62 11.47
C ILE A 194 -8.02 19.23 10.50
N LYS A 195 -6.78 19.52 10.89
CA LYS A 195 -5.57 19.17 10.14
C LYS A 195 -4.52 18.56 11.07
N ASP A 196 -3.67 17.69 10.52
CA ASP A 196 -2.47 17.24 11.21
C ASP A 196 -1.32 18.26 11.09
N GLU A 197 -0.18 17.96 11.71
CA GLU A 197 1.04 18.80 11.67
C GLU A 197 1.56 19.07 10.26
N LYS A 198 1.20 18.23 9.28
CA LYS A 198 1.56 18.39 7.86
C LYS A 198 0.47 19.11 7.07
N GLY A 199 -0.54 19.68 7.75
CA GLY A 199 -1.68 20.32 7.11
C GLY A 199 -2.63 19.35 6.42
N ASN A 200 -2.50 18.03 6.63
CA ASN A 200 -3.39 17.04 6.03
C ASN A 200 -4.74 17.09 6.75
N ASN A 201 -5.80 17.37 6.00
CA ASN A 201 -7.16 17.17 6.50
C ASN A 201 -7.53 15.67 6.51
N ILE A 202 -8.76 15.37 6.93
CA ILE A 202 -9.29 14.02 7.02
C ILE A 202 -9.21 13.26 5.68
N LEU A 203 -9.53 13.90 4.55
CA LEU A 203 -9.48 13.24 3.24
C LEU A 203 -8.07 12.87 2.80
N HIS A 204 -7.05 13.70 3.09
CA HIS A 204 -5.64 13.37 2.82
C HIS A 204 -5.20 12.13 3.61
N LEU A 205 -5.62 12.03 4.88
CA LEU A 205 -5.32 10.87 5.70
C LEU A 205 -6.04 9.62 5.18
N ILE A 206 -7.32 9.74 4.79
CA ILE A 206 -8.07 8.64 4.17
C ILE A 206 -7.42 8.20 2.84
N ALA A 207 -6.95 9.14 2.02
CA ALA A 207 -6.26 8.89 0.76
C ALA A 207 -5.01 8.03 0.95
N SER A 208 -4.33 8.18 2.09
CA SER A 208 -3.12 7.45 2.47
C SER A 208 -3.39 6.06 3.05
N LEU A 209 -4.66 5.70 3.35
CA LEU A 209 -5.00 4.37 3.85
C LEU A 209 -4.81 3.28 2.81
N GLU A 210 -4.55 2.07 3.28
CA GLU A 210 -4.31 0.94 2.39
C GLU A 210 -5.58 0.26 1.88
N LYS A 211 -5.52 -0.26 0.64
CA LYS A 211 -6.47 -1.21 0.06
C LYS A 211 -7.93 -0.72 0.16
N LYS A 212 -8.82 -1.54 0.73
CA LYS A 212 -10.25 -1.27 0.87
C LYS A 212 -10.57 -0.29 2.01
N GLN A 213 -9.60 0.03 2.89
CA GLN A 213 -9.85 0.92 4.03
C GLN A 213 -10.20 2.33 3.55
N LYS A 214 -9.47 2.88 2.57
CA LYS A 214 -9.76 4.23 2.04
C LYS A 214 -11.20 4.37 1.55
N LEU A 215 -11.74 3.36 0.86
CA LEU A 215 -13.14 3.36 0.41
C LEU A 215 -14.13 3.22 1.57
N LYS A 216 -13.82 2.39 2.56
CA LYS A 216 -14.66 2.21 3.75
C LYS A 216 -14.76 3.52 4.54
N PHE A 217 -13.65 4.23 4.71
CA PHE A 217 -13.58 5.50 5.41
C PHE A 217 -14.24 6.63 4.62
N LEU A 218 -13.94 6.75 3.32
CA LEU A 218 -14.60 7.72 2.44
C LEU A 218 -16.11 7.55 2.45
N GLY A 219 -16.60 6.30 2.38
CA GLY A 219 -18.02 6.01 2.47
C GLY A 219 -18.65 6.37 3.82
N THR A 220 -17.91 6.26 4.92
CA THR A 220 -18.37 6.76 6.23
C THR A 220 -18.43 8.29 6.23
N LEU A 221 -17.41 8.97 5.71
CA LEU A 221 -17.32 10.43 5.66
C LEU A 221 -18.47 11.02 4.85
N ILE A 222 -18.66 10.57 3.60
CA ILE A 222 -19.73 11.05 2.71
C ILE A 222 -21.12 10.89 3.32
N LYS A 223 -21.35 9.82 4.09
CA LYS A 223 -22.65 9.56 4.74
C LYS A 223 -22.92 10.39 6.00
N THR A 224 -21.88 10.97 6.59
CA THR A 224 -21.97 11.61 7.90
C THR A 224 -21.88 13.14 7.79
N VAL A 225 -21.15 13.64 6.80
CA VAL A 225 -20.78 15.04 6.64
C VAL A 225 -21.69 15.72 5.61
N THR A 226 -21.90 17.04 5.74
CA THR A 226 -22.68 17.82 4.77
C THR A 226 -21.96 17.95 3.43
N GLU A 227 -22.69 18.19 2.35
CA GLU A 227 -22.08 18.41 1.03
C GLU A 227 -21.12 19.61 1.01
N LYS A 228 -21.45 20.68 1.78
CA LYS A 228 -20.63 21.88 1.89
C LYS A 228 -19.29 21.58 2.57
N ASP A 229 -19.31 20.89 3.70
CA ASP A 229 -18.09 20.53 4.42
C ASP A 229 -17.24 19.55 3.59
N LEU A 230 -17.89 18.63 2.87
CA LEU A 230 -17.20 17.71 1.96
C LEU A 230 -16.50 18.46 0.83
N ALA A 231 -17.15 19.43 0.19
CA ALA A 231 -16.54 20.26 -0.85
C ALA A 231 -15.30 21.01 -0.33
N GLN A 232 -15.39 21.60 0.86
CA GLN A 232 -14.24 22.26 1.50
C GLN A 232 -13.08 21.31 1.78
N LEU A 233 -13.36 20.08 2.21
CA LEU A 233 -12.33 19.06 2.45
C LEU A 233 -11.68 18.59 1.15
N VAL A 234 -12.44 18.50 0.07
CA VAL A 234 -11.98 18.04 -1.25
C VAL A 234 -10.98 19.03 -1.85
N ASP A 235 -11.28 20.33 -1.80
CA ASP A 235 -10.44 21.37 -2.41
C ASP A 235 -9.27 21.84 -1.54
N SER A 236 -9.30 21.53 -0.24
CA SER A 236 -8.26 21.95 0.70
C SER A 236 -6.90 21.35 0.32
N LYS A 237 -5.86 22.19 0.30
CA LYS A 237 -4.47 21.78 0.12
C LYS A 237 -3.75 21.57 1.47
N ASN A 238 -2.82 20.62 1.51
CA ASN A 238 -1.90 20.41 2.64
C ASN A 238 -0.65 21.31 2.55
N SER A 239 0.33 21.12 3.45
CA SER A 239 1.57 21.93 3.45
C SER A 239 2.44 21.74 2.19
N LYS A 240 2.24 20.65 1.44
CA LYS A 240 2.89 20.40 0.14
C LYS A 240 2.08 20.94 -1.04
N SER A 241 1.03 21.72 -0.79
CA SER A 241 0.09 22.21 -1.82
C SER A 241 -0.63 21.10 -2.59
N GLN A 242 -0.79 19.93 -1.98
CA GLN A 242 -1.49 18.78 -2.58
C GLN A 242 -2.88 18.65 -1.98
N ASP A 243 -3.87 18.25 -2.79
CA ASP A 243 -5.19 17.84 -2.30
C ASP A 243 -5.24 16.32 -2.02
N ALA A 244 -6.39 15.83 -1.55
CA ALA A 244 -6.56 14.40 -1.27
C ALA A 244 -6.50 13.52 -2.53
N LEU A 245 -6.89 14.07 -3.69
CA LEU A 245 -6.83 13.38 -4.98
C LEU A 245 -5.37 13.16 -5.40
N GLN A 246 -4.55 14.21 -5.36
CA GLN A 246 -3.09 14.18 -5.61
C GLN A 246 -2.39 13.25 -4.64
N VAL A 247 -2.69 13.33 -3.34
CA VAL A 247 -2.06 12.43 -2.34
C VAL A 247 -2.39 10.97 -2.63
N ALA A 248 -3.64 10.64 -2.96
CA ALA A 248 -4.02 9.27 -3.32
C ALA A 248 -3.32 8.77 -4.59
N LEU A 249 -3.19 9.64 -5.60
CA LEU A 249 -2.55 9.36 -6.87
C LEU A 249 -1.05 9.15 -6.71
N ILE A 250 -0.34 10.07 -6.05
CA ILE A 250 1.10 9.98 -5.81
C ILE A 250 1.42 8.73 -4.99
N ASN A 251 0.70 8.49 -3.88
CA ASN A 251 0.88 7.28 -3.06
C ASN A 251 0.62 5.98 -3.83
N LYS A 252 -0.13 6.03 -4.94
CA LYS A 252 -0.36 4.89 -5.81
C LYS A 252 0.80 4.73 -6.79
N ILE A 253 1.26 5.80 -7.42
CA ILE A 253 2.35 5.80 -8.42
C ILE A 253 3.70 5.44 -7.80
N THR A 254 4.03 6.02 -6.64
CA THR A 254 5.37 5.90 -6.02
C THR A 254 5.59 4.60 -5.25
N LYS A 255 4.65 3.65 -5.30
CA LYS A 255 4.83 2.33 -4.68
C LYS A 255 6.04 1.62 -5.26
N GLU A 256 6.87 1.04 -4.38
CA GLU A 256 8.13 0.38 -4.75
C GLU A 256 7.97 -0.77 -5.75
N LYS A 257 6.81 -1.45 -5.74
CA LYS A 257 6.50 -2.54 -6.68
C LYS A 257 5.04 -2.46 -7.11
N HIS A 258 4.83 -2.37 -8.41
CA HIS A 258 3.53 -2.61 -9.03
C HIS A 258 3.43 -4.11 -9.32
N GLU A 259 2.73 -4.86 -8.46
CA GLU A 259 2.59 -6.33 -8.54
C GLU A 259 1.98 -6.84 -9.86
N SER A 260 1.38 -5.94 -10.65
CA SER A 260 0.90 -6.18 -12.01
C SER A 260 1.05 -4.89 -12.82
N HIS A 261 1.62 -4.98 -14.02
CA HIS A 261 1.62 -3.88 -15.00
C HIS A 261 0.19 -3.54 -15.47
N THR A 262 -0.79 -4.41 -15.21
CA THR A 262 -2.19 -4.22 -15.56
C THR A 262 -2.97 -3.64 -14.37
N ILE A 263 -3.47 -2.42 -14.54
CA ILE A 263 -4.36 -1.80 -13.55
C ILE A 263 -5.75 -2.45 -13.66
N GLN A 264 -6.15 -3.17 -12.60
CA GLN A 264 -7.42 -3.89 -12.56
C GLN A 264 -8.62 -2.94 -12.46
N ASP A 265 -9.75 -3.32 -13.11
CA ASP A 265 -11.01 -2.57 -13.03
C ASP A 265 -11.55 -2.44 -11.59
N ASN A 266 -11.12 -3.31 -10.68
CA ASN A 266 -11.56 -3.29 -9.29
C ASN A 266 -10.63 -2.48 -8.35
N ASP A 267 -9.60 -1.80 -8.88
CA ASP A 267 -8.58 -1.08 -8.09
C ASP A 267 -9.23 -0.07 -7.13
N ASN A 268 -8.82 -0.13 -5.86
CA ASN A 268 -9.42 0.69 -4.82
C ASN A 268 -9.04 2.16 -4.93
N THR A 269 -7.89 2.48 -5.52
CA THR A 269 -7.47 3.88 -5.74
C THR A 269 -8.24 4.47 -6.91
N LEU A 270 -8.43 3.73 -8.02
CA LEU A 270 -9.30 4.18 -9.11
C LEU A 270 -10.69 4.54 -8.59
N LYS A 271 -11.34 3.61 -7.88
CA LYS A 271 -12.67 3.85 -7.27
C LYS A 271 -12.70 5.01 -6.29
N PHE A 272 -11.59 5.24 -5.58
CA PHE A 272 -11.48 6.33 -4.62
C PHE A 272 -11.40 7.68 -5.34
N LEU A 273 -10.55 7.79 -6.37
CA LEU A 273 -10.43 9.01 -7.18
C LEU A 273 -11.73 9.32 -7.94
N THR A 274 -12.38 8.30 -8.53
CA THR A 274 -13.69 8.47 -9.17
C THR A 274 -14.71 9.08 -8.21
N LYS A 275 -14.76 8.62 -6.96
CA LYS A 275 -15.67 9.19 -5.95
C LYS A 275 -15.30 10.61 -5.54
N LEU A 276 -14.02 10.95 -5.48
CA LEU A 276 -13.61 12.33 -5.20
C LEU A 276 -14.04 13.26 -6.33
N LEU A 277 -13.84 12.86 -7.59
CA LEU A 277 -14.30 13.60 -8.76
C LEU A 277 -15.84 13.78 -8.74
N GLU A 278 -16.60 12.73 -8.39
CA GLU A 278 -18.06 12.80 -8.22
C GLU A 278 -18.51 13.82 -7.17
N HIS A 279 -17.66 14.07 -6.16
CA HIS A 279 -17.91 14.99 -5.05
C HIS A 279 -17.16 16.33 -5.18
N GLY A 280 -16.75 16.70 -6.40
CA GLY A 280 -16.28 18.04 -6.72
C GLY A 280 -14.77 18.22 -6.81
N ALA A 281 -13.98 17.15 -6.70
CA ALA A 281 -12.53 17.27 -6.86
C ALA A 281 -12.19 17.72 -8.30
N SER A 282 -11.30 18.70 -8.42
CA SER A 282 -10.86 19.16 -9.74
C SER A 282 -10.02 18.08 -10.44
N SER A 283 -10.33 17.84 -11.71
CA SER A 283 -9.51 17.00 -12.58
C SER A 283 -8.13 17.60 -12.86
N ASP A 284 -7.94 18.90 -12.64
CA ASP A 284 -6.63 19.55 -12.83
C ASP A 284 -5.59 19.01 -11.85
N ASN A 285 -6.05 18.57 -10.68
CA ASN A 285 -5.21 17.95 -9.66
C ASN A 285 -4.78 16.52 -10.05
N LEU A 286 -5.18 15.99 -11.21
CA LEU A 286 -4.56 14.76 -11.75
C LEU A 286 -3.14 15.00 -12.25
N GLU A 287 -2.80 16.24 -12.60
CA GLU A 287 -1.49 16.62 -13.12
C GLU A 287 -0.45 16.66 -12.00
N LEU A 288 0.71 16.04 -12.25
CA LEU A 288 1.88 16.11 -11.38
C LEU A 288 2.77 17.27 -11.82
N SER A 289 3.39 17.95 -10.85
CA SER A 289 4.37 18.99 -11.16
C SER A 289 5.62 18.44 -11.85
N THR A 290 6.33 19.29 -12.60
CA THR A 290 7.60 18.92 -13.25
C THR A 290 8.60 18.30 -12.27
N LYS A 291 8.69 18.83 -11.04
CA LYS A 291 9.58 18.31 -10.00
C LYS A 291 9.17 16.91 -9.52
N GLU A 292 7.87 16.65 -9.40
CA GLU A 292 7.36 15.32 -9.06
C GLU A 292 7.65 14.34 -10.19
N LEU A 293 7.40 14.73 -11.45
CA LEU A 293 7.69 13.92 -12.63
C LEU A 293 9.18 13.58 -12.75
N GLN A 294 10.08 14.55 -12.56
CA GLN A 294 11.53 14.33 -12.57
C GLN A 294 11.99 13.36 -11.47
N GLY A 295 11.28 13.31 -10.33
CA GLY A 295 11.56 12.39 -9.23
C GLY A 295 11.05 10.96 -9.45
N LEU A 296 10.24 10.71 -10.49
CA LEU A 296 9.72 9.38 -10.82
C LEU A 296 10.68 8.60 -11.70
N LYS A 297 10.81 7.29 -11.42
CA LYS A 297 11.43 6.34 -12.34
C LYS A 297 10.59 6.21 -13.61
N GLU A 298 11.21 5.84 -14.73
CA GLU A 298 10.50 5.68 -16.01
C GLU A 298 9.33 4.67 -15.93
N GLU A 299 9.52 3.56 -15.23
CA GLU A 299 8.46 2.58 -14.95
C GLU A 299 7.25 3.21 -14.21
N GLN A 300 7.51 4.18 -13.32
CA GLN A 300 6.47 4.90 -12.58
C GLN A 300 5.77 5.94 -13.45
N LYS A 301 6.49 6.63 -14.34
CA LYS A 301 5.89 7.53 -15.34
C LYS A 301 4.99 6.75 -16.30
N THR A 302 5.44 5.59 -16.78
CA THR A 302 4.62 4.68 -17.59
C THR A 302 3.39 4.20 -16.82
N TYR A 303 3.57 3.77 -15.56
CA TYR A 303 2.45 3.38 -14.71
C TYR A 303 1.43 4.50 -14.52
N TYR A 304 1.91 5.72 -14.28
CA TYR A 304 1.08 6.90 -14.11
C TYR A 304 0.21 7.17 -15.33
N ARG A 305 0.79 7.17 -16.54
CA ARG A 305 0.04 7.34 -17.79
C ARG A 305 -1.03 6.27 -17.97
N ASN A 306 -0.65 5.00 -17.80
CA ASN A 306 -1.58 3.88 -17.91
C ASN A 306 -2.70 3.97 -16.87
N PHE A 307 -2.40 4.49 -15.67
CA PHE A 307 -3.38 4.70 -14.61
C PHE A 307 -4.38 5.81 -14.95
N LEU A 308 -3.92 6.91 -15.55
CA LEU A 308 -4.80 7.97 -16.05
C LEU A 308 -5.69 7.48 -17.19
N GLU A 309 -5.14 6.78 -18.19
CA GLU A 309 -5.92 6.17 -19.27
C GLU A 309 -6.99 5.23 -18.72
N LYS A 310 -6.63 4.43 -17.69
CA LYS A 310 -7.59 3.54 -17.03
C LYS A 310 -8.68 4.29 -16.28
N LEU A 311 -8.36 5.44 -15.68
CA LEU A 311 -9.33 6.32 -15.03
C LEU A 311 -10.32 6.89 -16.06
N ALA A 312 -9.85 7.31 -17.23
CA ALA A 312 -10.69 7.74 -18.34
C ALA A 312 -11.62 6.62 -18.83
N GLU A 313 -11.11 5.38 -18.98
CA GLU A 313 -11.93 4.21 -19.34
C GLU A 313 -12.99 3.88 -18.29
N GLN A 314 -12.63 3.90 -17.00
CA GLN A 314 -13.57 3.68 -15.89
C GLN A 314 -14.72 4.67 -15.94
N GLY A 315 -14.43 5.93 -16.31
CA GLY A 315 -15.45 6.96 -16.52
C GLY A 315 -16.57 6.51 -17.45
N LYS A 316 -16.24 5.77 -18.51
CA LYS A 316 -17.22 5.25 -19.49
C LYS A 316 -18.11 4.14 -18.92
N LYS A 317 -17.61 3.35 -17.98
CA LYS A 317 -18.34 2.25 -17.31
C LYS A 317 -19.09 2.69 -16.04
N SER A 318 -18.63 3.77 -15.42
CA SER A 318 -19.13 4.27 -14.13
C SER A 318 -20.40 5.12 -14.28
N LYS A 319 -21.06 5.40 -13.15
CA LYS A 319 -22.18 6.37 -13.05
C LYS A 319 -21.70 7.84 -12.94
N LEU A 320 -20.47 8.15 -13.38
CA LEU A 320 -19.98 9.52 -13.43
C LEU A 320 -20.93 10.39 -14.27
N LYS A 321 -21.20 11.60 -13.79
CA LYS A 321 -21.94 12.59 -14.59
C LYS A 321 -21.19 12.84 -15.91
N PRO A 322 -21.89 12.92 -17.05
CA PRO A 322 -21.25 13.11 -18.36
C PRO A 322 -20.28 14.29 -18.40
N GLU A 323 -20.62 15.40 -17.75
CA GLU A 323 -19.79 16.61 -17.66
C GLU A 323 -18.43 16.34 -17.00
N ILE A 324 -18.44 15.71 -15.81
CA ILE A 324 -17.22 15.37 -15.06
C ILE A 324 -16.35 14.41 -15.89
N ARG A 325 -16.97 13.44 -16.57
CA ARG A 325 -16.28 12.49 -17.44
C ARG A 325 -15.56 13.21 -18.58
N VAL A 326 -16.26 14.08 -19.32
CA VAL A 326 -15.67 14.81 -20.46
C VAL A 326 -14.52 15.70 -20.00
N ASN A 327 -14.67 16.41 -18.89
CA ASN A 327 -13.61 17.26 -18.34
C ASN A 327 -12.39 16.43 -17.91
N THR A 328 -12.62 15.29 -17.24
CA THR A 328 -11.54 14.38 -16.82
C THR A 328 -10.81 13.79 -18.02
N GLU A 329 -11.55 13.33 -19.05
CA GLU A 329 -10.97 12.81 -20.29
C GLU A 329 -10.16 13.87 -21.05
N ALA A 330 -10.68 15.10 -21.13
CA ALA A 330 -9.98 16.22 -21.77
C ALA A 330 -8.68 16.55 -21.02
N LYS A 331 -8.73 16.65 -19.69
CA LYS A 331 -7.54 16.95 -18.89
C LYS A 331 -6.51 15.83 -18.95
N ILE A 332 -6.91 14.56 -18.96
CA ILE A 332 -5.99 13.42 -19.13
C ILE A 332 -5.28 13.47 -20.49
N LYS A 333 -5.99 13.84 -21.57
CA LYS A 333 -5.38 14.01 -22.90
C LYS A 333 -4.35 15.13 -22.94
N GLU A 334 -4.47 16.16 -22.11
CA GLU A 334 -3.49 17.23 -21.95
C GLU A 334 -2.28 16.78 -21.12
N ILE A 335 -2.52 16.04 -20.03
CA ILE A 335 -1.48 15.58 -19.10
C ILE A 335 -0.51 14.57 -19.76
N ILE A 336 -1.00 13.69 -20.63
CA ILE A 336 -0.17 12.64 -21.23
C ILE A 336 1.01 13.23 -22.04
N PRO A 337 0.80 14.16 -22.99
CA PRO A 337 1.87 14.87 -23.67
C PRO A 337 2.81 15.64 -22.73
N HIS A 338 2.27 16.33 -21.72
CA HIS A 338 3.11 17.04 -20.75
C HIS A 338 4.04 16.08 -20.00
N THR A 339 3.54 14.91 -19.63
CA THR A 339 4.27 13.88 -18.88
C THR A 339 5.41 13.26 -19.70
N ILE A 340 5.17 12.93 -20.97
CA ILE A 340 6.19 12.32 -21.86
C ILE A 340 7.23 13.34 -22.34
N ASN A 341 6.84 14.62 -22.45
CA ASN A 341 7.72 15.72 -22.81
C ASN A 341 8.49 16.32 -21.62
N THR A 342 8.32 15.78 -20.41
CA THR A 342 9.10 16.19 -19.24
C THR A 342 10.35 15.32 -19.13
N PRO A 343 11.56 15.91 -19.12
CA PRO A 343 12.78 15.14 -18.99
C PRO A 343 12.92 14.51 -17.59
N ASP A 344 13.81 13.53 -17.48
CA ASP A 344 14.26 13.03 -16.17
C ASP A 344 15.16 14.03 -15.44
N SER A 345 15.68 13.64 -14.28
CA SER A 345 16.58 14.50 -13.48
C SER A 345 17.94 14.79 -14.13
N ASN A 346 18.26 14.12 -15.25
CA ASN A 346 19.49 14.26 -16.01
C ASN A 346 19.23 14.91 -17.38
N ASP A 347 18.09 15.61 -17.53
CA ASP A 347 17.64 16.25 -18.78
C ASP A 347 17.49 15.28 -19.97
N ASN A 348 17.29 13.99 -19.71
CA ASN A 348 16.98 13.01 -20.75
C ASN A 348 15.48 12.89 -20.98
N TYR A 349 15.06 13.01 -22.23
CA TYR A 349 13.68 12.77 -22.66
C TYR A 349 13.47 11.29 -22.99
N GLN A 350 12.26 10.78 -22.73
CA GLN A 350 11.92 9.37 -23.00
C GLN A 350 12.17 9.00 -24.46
N LEU A 351 11.88 9.92 -25.38
CA LEU A 351 12.12 9.73 -26.81
C LEU A 351 13.61 9.53 -27.13
N HIS A 352 14.49 10.29 -26.48
CA HIS A 352 15.93 10.17 -26.65
C HIS A 352 16.46 8.85 -26.10
N LEU A 353 15.92 8.38 -24.97
CA LEU A 353 16.26 7.07 -24.41
C LEU A 353 15.84 5.92 -25.34
N ALA A 354 14.64 6.00 -25.94
CA ALA A 354 14.18 5.01 -26.92
C ALA A 354 15.15 4.89 -28.11
N ILE A 355 15.67 6.01 -28.62
CA ILE A 355 16.68 6.03 -29.69
C ILE A 355 18.00 5.42 -29.22
N LYS A 356 18.51 5.85 -28.05
CA LYS A 356 19.78 5.35 -27.49
C LYS A 356 19.74 3.83 -27.25
N ASN A 357 18.56 3.29 -26.92
CA ASN A 357 18.34 1.87 -26.69
C ASN A 357 17.91 1.09 -27.95
N ASN A 358 17.72 1.76 -29.09
CA ASN A 358 17.14 1.19 -30.31
C ASN A 358 15.78 0.48 -30.05
N ASP A 359 14.97 1.06 -29.16
CA ASP A 359 13.64 0.58 -28.80
C ASP A 359 12.61 1.23 -29.73
N LYS A 360 12.34 0.55 -30.85
CA LYS A 360 11.46 1.05 -31.90
C LYS A 360 10.02 1.13 -31.41
N GLU A 361 9.58 0.10 -30.69
CA GLU A 361 8.22 -0.03 -30.19
C GLU A 361 7.89 1.11 -29.22
N LEU A 362 8.79 1.41 -28.27
CA LEU A 362 8.63 2.55 -27.37
C LEU A 362 8.68 3.88 -28.12
N PHE A 363 9.56 4.03 -29.10
CA PHE A 363 9.66 5.25 -29.92
C PHE A 363 8.34 5.55 -30.65
N GLU A 364 7.75 4.53 -31.28
CA GLU A 364 6.47 4.63 -31.98
C GLU A 364 5.32 4.96 -31.01
N GLU A 365 5.24 4.28 -29.86
CA GLU A 365 4.23 4.56 -28.83
C GLU A 365 4.31 6.02 -28.36
N LEU A 366 5.51 6.51 -28.06
CA LEU A 366 5.73 7.87 -27.57
C LEU A 366 5.26 8.93 -28.58
N LEU A 367 5.59 8.76 -29.86
CA LEU A 367 5.14 9.70 -30.90
C LEU A 367 3.62 9.67 -31.09
N GLN A 368 3.01 8.48 -31.08
CA GLN A 368 1.55 8.34 -31.13
C GLN A 368 0.85 9.01 -29.94
N LYS A 369 1.50 9.07 -28.78
CA LYS A 369 1.01 9.77 -27.58
C LYS A 369 1.28 11.28 -27.57
N GLY A 370 1.85 11.84 -28.64
CA GLY A 370 2.05 13.29 -28.78
C GLY A 370 3.40 13.79 -28.25
N THR A 371 4.42 12.94 -28.20
CA THR A 371 5.77 13.38 -27.78
C THR A 371 6.36 14.33 -28.80
N ASP A 372 6.92 15.47 -28.37
CA ASP A 372 7.52 16.47 -29.26
C ASP A 372 8.94 16.03 -29.69
N ILE A 373 9.09 15.72 -30.97
CA ILE A 373 10.36 15.29 -31.58
C ILE A 373 11.45 16.39 -31.61
N SER A 374 11.06 17.66 -31.43
CA SER A 374 11.97 18.81 -31.44
C SER A 374 12.63 19.11 -30.10
N LEU A 375 12.24 18.41 -29.02
CA LEU A 375 12.85 18.58 -27.71
C LEU A 375 14.35 18.28 -27.77
N LYS A 376 15.15 19.11 -27.09
CA LYS A 376 16.61 19.04 -27.11
C LYS A 376 17.12 18.49 -25.79
N ASP A 377 18.03 17.53 -25.85
CA ASP A 377 18.76 17.03 -24.69
C ASP A 377 19.80 18.05 -24.17
N GLY A 378 20.58 17.64 -23.17
CA GLY A 378 21.63 18.47 -22.58
C GLY A 378 22.81 18.83 -23.49
N GLU A 379 22.90 18.28 -24.70
CA GLU A 379 23.86 18.69 -25.74
C GLU A 379 23.19 19.56 -26.84
N GLY A 380 21.94 19.97 -26.63
CA GLY A 380 21.13 20.65 -27.62
C GLY A 380 20.65 19.73 -28.75
N ASN A 381 20.91 18.42 -28.69
CA ASN A 381 20.52 17.48 -29.74
C ASN A 381 19.04 17.12 -29.58
N ASN A 382 18.27 17.26 -30.66
CA ASN A 382 16.94 16.67 -30.73
C ASN A 382 16.96 15.21 -31.22
N ALA A 383 15.80 14.57 -31.27
CA ALA A 383 15.66 13.19 -31.69
C ALA A 383 16.29 12.89 -33.06
N LEU A 384 16.19 13.80 -34.04
CA LEU A 384 16.77 13.58 -35.38
C LEU A 384 18.30 13.61 -35.36
N HIS A 385 18.92 14.46 -34.54
CA HIS A 385 20.38 14.42 -34.33
C HIS A 385 20.84 13.07 -33.76
N LEU A 386 20.08 12.53 -32.81
CA LEU A 386 20.39 11.23 -32.19
C LEU A 386 20.16 10.08 -33.16
N ILE A 387 19.09 10.08 -33.94
CA ILE A 387 18.79 9.04 -34.94
C ILE A 387 19.94 8.91 -35.96
N VAL A 388 20.53 10.02 -36.41
CA VAL A 388 21.62 9.96 -37.40
C VAL A 388 22.98 9.56 -36.81
N THR A 389 23.21 9.78 -35.51
CA THR A 389 24.50 9.53 -34.86
C THR A 389 24.56 8.24 -34.02
N LYS A 390 23.42 7.77 -33.49
CA LYS A 390 23.35 6.62 -32.58
C LYS A 390 22.83 5.34 -33.24
N LEU A 391 22.07 5.47 -34.33
CA LEU A 391 21.49 4.31 -35.03
C LEU A 391 22.28 3.95 -36.29
N GLU A 392 22.38 2.64 -36.52
CA GLU A 392 22.89 2.09 -37.76
C GLU A 392 21.92 2.31 -38.93
N ARG A 393 22.41 2.13 -40.16
CA ARG A 393 21.69 2.55 -41.39
C ARG A 393 20.26 2.01 -41.48
N GLU A 394 20.05 0.74 -41.17
CA GLU A 394 18.72 0.12 -41.27
C GLU A 394 17.76 0.63 -40.19
N GLN A 395 18.23 0.76 -38.95
CA GLN A 395 17.48 1.28 -37.82
C GLN A 395 17.10 2.75 -38.06
N ARG A 396 18.06 3.55 -38.55
CA ARG A 396 17.85 4.97 -38.89
C ARG A 396 16.68 5.16 -39.85
N LEU A 397 16.59 4.34 -40.90
CA LEU A 397 15.50 4.41 -41.87
C LEU A 397 14.15 4.09 -41.21
N LYS A 398 14.10 3.10 -40.31
CA LYS A 398 12.88 2.73 -39.57
C LYS A 398 12.41 3.84 -38.62
N PHE A 399 13.31 4.45 -37.85
CA PHE A 399 12.95 5.53 -36.94
C PHE A 399 12.50 6.80 -37.70
N LEU A 400 13.15 7.11 -38.83
CA LEU A 400 12.74 8.21 -39.70
C LEU A 400 11.39 7.96 -40.35
N SER A 401 11.10 6.72 -40.80
CA SER A 401 9.79 6.41 -41.39
C SER A 401 8.67 6.60 -40.38
N ILE A 402 8.83 6.09 -39.15
CA ILE A 402 7.87 6.33 -38.06
C ILE A 402 7.68 7.83 -37.82
N SER A 403 8.76 8.60 -37.75
CA SER A 403 8.71 10.04 -37.51
C SER A 403 7.91 10.81 -38.56
N LEU A 404 7.85 10.31 -39.80
CA LEU A 404 7.10 10.90 -40.92
C LEU A 404 5.62 10.45 -40.97
N GLU A 405 5.29 9.33 -40.34
CA GLU A 405 3.92 8.77 -40.32
C GLU A 405 3.01 9.46 -39.29
N VAL A 406 3.59 10.10 -38.26
CA VAL A 406 2.83 10.73 -37.17
C VAL A 406 2.42 12.16 -37.52
N ASP A 407 1.25 12.58 -37.04
CA ASP A 407 0.68 13.92 -37.26
C ASP A 407 1.34 15.00 -36.38
N GLN A 408 2.63 15.25 -36.61
CA GLN A 408 3.44 16.29 -35.93
C GLN A 408 4.34 17.04 -36.92
N LYS A 409 3.78 17.46 -38.05
CA LYS A 409 4.56 18.05 -39.15
C LYS A 409 5.35 19.28 -38.74
N GLU A 410 4.76 20.15 -37.91
CA GLU A 410 5.42 21.38 -37.47
C GLU A 410 6.64 21.08 -36.58
N GLN A 411 6.47 20.23 -35.56
CA GLN A 411 7.55 19.79 -34.69
C GLN A 411 8.63 19.03 -35.46
N PHE A 412 8.24 18.21 -36.44
CA PHE A 412 9.18 17.52 -37.31
C PHE A 412 10.01 18.49 -38.15
N ILE A 413 9.36 19.46 -38.84
CA ILE A 413 10.06 20.48 -39.64
C ILE A 413 11.00 21.31 -38.76
N LYS A 414 10.55 21.68 -37.56
CA LYS A 414 11.40 22.35 -36.57
C LYS A 414 12.61 21.50 -36.21
N ALA A 415 12.41 20.21 -35.88
CA ALA A 415 13.49 19.31 -35.53
C ALA A 415 14.53 19.11 -36.65
N VAL A 416 14.10 19.12 -37.92
CA VAL A 416 15.00 19.03 -39.09
C VAL A 416 15.93 20.24 -39.18
N ASN A 417 15.45 21.42 -38.80
CA ASN A 417 16.16 22.69 -38.97
C ASN A 417 16.85 23.18 -37.69
N ASP A 418 16.46 22.66 -36.54
CA ASP A 418 17.03 23.02 -35.26
C ASP A 418 18.53 22.71 -35.21
N LYS A 419 19.28 23.66 -34.65
CA LYS A 419 20.70 23.49 -34.34
C LYS A 419 20.89 23.00 -32.91
N ASN A 420 21.85 22.12 -32.69
CA ASN A 420 22.36 21.78 -31.36
C ASN A 420 23.32 22.85 -30.82
N ASP A 421 23.93 22.59 -29.67
CA ASP A 421 24.82 23.54 -28.98
C ASP A 421 26.10 23.85 -29.77
N ASN A 422 26.47 22.98 -30.72
CA ASN A 422 27.58 23.19 -31.66
C ASN A 422 27.15 23.91 -32.95
N GLU A 423 25.95 24.48 -32.98
CA GLU A 423 25.32 25.10 -34.15
C GLU A 423 25.06 24.16 -35.35
N GLN A 424 25.08 22.85 -35.12
CA GLN A 424 24.91 21.85 -36.16
C GLN A 424 23.46 21.40 -36.24
N THR A 425 22.92 21.29 -37.45
CA THR A 425 21.62 20.62 -37.68
C THR A 425 21.81 19.10 -37.77
N PRO A 426 20.74 18.28 -37.78
CA PRO A 426 20.85 16.83 -37.95
C PRO A 426 21.61 16.45 -39.24
N LEU A 427 21.45 17.22 -40.31
CA LEU A 427 22.16 17.00 -41.57
C LEU A 427 23.67 17.23 -41.42
N HIS A 428 24.08 18.30 -40.74
CA HIS A 428 25.49 18.57 -40.46
C HIS A 428 26.12 17.42 -39.66
N ARG A 429 25.44 16.93 -38.61
CA ARG A 429 25.88 15.79 -37.81
C ARG A 429 25.96 14.50 -38.61
N LEU A 430 25.00 14.23 -39.49
CA LEU A 430 25.03 13.06 -40.37
C LEU A 430 26.27 13.07 -41.28
N LEU A 431 26.56 14.20 -41.92
CA LEU A 431 27.72 14.34 -42.80
C LEU A 431 29.04 14.17 -42.05
N GLN A 432 29.15 14.77 -40.87
CA GLN A 432 30.31 14.59 -39.99
C GLN A 432 30.48 13.12 -39.57
N HIS A 433 29.41 12.46 -39.14
CA HIS A 433 29.46 11.06 -38.70
C HIS A 433 29.86 10.10 -39.84
N ILE A 434 29.42 10.37 -41.08
CA ILE A 434 29.85 9.60 -42.25
C ILE A 434 31.36 9.77 -42.49
N LYS A 435 31.88 11.00 -42.35
CA LYS A 435 33.30 11.29 -42.50
C LYS A 435 34.14 10.55 -41.45
N GLU A 436 33.75 10.64 -40.17
CA GLU A 436 34.42 9.96 -39.05
C GLU A 436 34.46 8.43 -39.26
N LYS A 437 33.33 7.80 -39.63
CA LYS A 437 33.30 6.34 -39.91
C LYS A 437 34.19 5.93 -41.09
N ASN A 438 34.39 6.79 -42.08
CA ASN A 438 35.26 6.50 -43.21
C ASN A 438 36.74 6.65 -42.86
N GLU A 439 37.08 7.63 -42.02
CA GLU A 439 38.44 7.83 -41.50
C GLU A 439 38.86 6.67 -40.57
N ASP A 440 37.99 6.23 -39.66
CA ASP A 440 38.27 5.09 -38.78
C ASP A 440 38.52 3.79 -39.56
N ARG A 441 37.78 3.55 -40.65
CA ARG A 441 38.00 2.38 -41.52
C ARG A 441 39.33 2.45 -42.26
N SER A 442 39.81 3.65 -42.58
CA SER A 442 41.10 3.84 -43.27
C SER A 442 42.33 3.67 -42.36
N CYS A 443 42.15 3.64 -41.04
CA CYS A 443 43.22 3.41 -40.07
C CYS A 443 43.30 1.96 -39.55
N THR A 444 42.36 1.08 -39.93
CA THR A 444 42.30 -0.32 -39.49
C THR A 444 42.62 -1.35 -40.59
N ASP A 445 42.89 -0.89 -41.81
CA ASP A 445 43.41 -1.69 -42.93
C ASP A 445 44.90 -1.36 -43.15
#